data_AF-A0A7C4Y4E7-F1
#
_entry.id   AF-A0A7C4Y4E7-F1
#
_cell.length_a   1.000
_cell.length_b   1.000
_cell.length_c   1.000
_cell.angle_alpha   90.00
_cell.angle_beta   90.00
_cell.angle_gamma   90.00
#
_symmetry.space_group_name_H-M   'P 1'
#
loop_
_entity.id
_entity.type
_entity.pdbx_description
1 polymer ?
#
loop_
_entity_poly.entity_id
_entity_poly.type
_entity_poly.pdbx_seq_one_letter_code
_entity_poly.pdbx_strand_id
1 'polypeptide(L)' 'MNKLRWHPEYDFSRVIVVYLDRFQGFLEFSGEDIEEIGHKFVYLKSGAAIPQHRIVEIKYGGESIWRRQ' A
#
# COMPACT_ATOMS: atom_id res chain seq x y z
N MET A 1 -2.04 -18.61 7.73
CA MET A 1 -1.91 -17.14 7.78
C MET A 1 -1.49 -16.63 6.41
N ASN A 2 -2.43 -16.54 5.45
CA ASN A 2 -2.20 -16.10 4.06
C ASN A 2 -3.57 -15.88 3.38
N LYS A 3 -4.36 -14.91 3.87
CA LYS A 3 -5.71 -14.62 3.34
C LYS A 3 -5.80 -13.32 2.54
N LEU A 4 -4.70 -12.60 2.34
CA LEU A 4 -4.70 -11.30 1.66
C LEU A 4 -4.30 -11.36 0.17
N ARG A 5 -3.92 -12.53 -0.37
CA ARG A 5 -3.41 -12.58 -1.76
C ARG A 5 -4.47 -12.89 -2.84
N TRP A 6 -5.65 -13.44 -2.56
CA TRP A 6 -6.47 -14.05 -3.62
C TRP A 6 -8.00 -14.17 -3.35
N HIS A 7 -8.69 -13.14 -2.82
CA HIS A 7 -10.17 -13.13 -2.88
C HIS A 7 -10.61 -12.17 -4.00
N PRO A 8 -11.42 -12.60 -4.98
CA PRO A 8 -11.91 -11.77 -6.09
C PRO A 8 -12.79 -10.60 -5.65
N GLU A 9 -13.10 -10.48 -4.36
CA GLU A 9 -13.87 -9.40 -3.76
C GLU A 9 -13.01 -8.21 -3.31
N TYR A 10 -11.69 -8.39 -3.17
CA TYR A 10 -10.78 -7.29 -2.85
C TYR A 10 -10.26 -6.64 -4.13
N ASP A 11 -11.01 -5.64 -4.59
CA ASP A 11 -10.62 -4.78 -5.69
C ASP A 11 -9.44 -3.87 -5.29
N PHE A 12 -8.24 -4.21 -5.74
CA PHE A 12 -7.01 -3.45 -5.48
C PHE A 12 -7.04 -2.04 -6.08
N SER A 13 -7.91 -1.77 -7.07
CA SER A 13 -8.14 -0.42 -7.61
C SER A 13 -8.72 0.55 -6.58
N ARG A 14 -9.38 0.00 -5.55
CA ARG A 14 -9.99 0.79 -4.48
C ARG A 14 -9.05 1.02 -3.30
N VAL A 15 -7.88 0.38 -3.31
CA VAL A 15 -6.88 0.50 -2.24
C VAL A 15 -5.98 1.70 -2.53
N ILE A 16 -5.87 2.61 -1.57
CA ILE A 16 -4.86 3.67 -1.58
C ILE A 16 -3.98 3.49 -0.36
N VAL A 17 -2.67 3.43 -0.58
CA VAL A 17 -1.68 3.30 0.49
C VAL A 17 -0.95 4.61 0.66
N VAL A 18 -0.96 5.16 1.87
CA VAL A 18 -0.23 6.38 2.23
C VAL A 18 1.04 6.00 2.97
N TYR A 19 2.16 6.57 2.55
CA TYR A 19 3.47 6.35 3.16
C TYR A 19 4.21 7.66 3.39
N LEU A 20 5.16 7.63 4.34
CA LEU A 20 6.05 8.75 4.61
C LEU A 20 7.34 8.65 3.78
N ASP A 21 7.49 9.55 2.83
CA ASP A 21 8.71 9.78 2.07
C ASP A 21 9.76 10.57 2.87
N ARG A 22 11.04 10.43 2.50
CA ARG A 22 12.15 11.12 3.19
C ARG A 22 12.19 12.62 2.94
N PHE A 23 11.76 13.06 1.76
CA PHE A 23 11.94 14.43 1.29
C PHE A 23 10.61 15.14 1.10
N GLN A 24 9.59 14.44 0.63
CA GLN A 24 8.31 15.04 0.24
C GLN A 24 7.23 14.94 1.33
N GLY A 25 7.48 14.19 2.42
CA GLY A 25 6.48 13.99 3.46
C GLY A 25 5.50 12.87 3.09
N PHE A 26 4.19 13.10 3.25
CA PHE A 26 3.19 12.06 2.97
C PHE A 26 2.92 11.95 1.46
N LEU A 27 3.07 10.74 0.93
CA LEU A 27 2.76 10.39 -0.45
C LEU A 27 1.79 9.20 -0.47
N GLU A 28 1.10 9.00 -1.60
CA GLU A 28 0.17 7.91 -1.79
C GLU A 28 0.39 7.17 -3.10
N PHE A 29 0.03 5.89 -3.14
CA PHE A 29 0.02 5.06 -4.35
C PHE A 29 -1.21 4.14 -4.38
N SER A 30 -1.65 3.76 -5.58
CA SER A 30 -2.76 2.84 -5.77
C SER A 30 -2.32 1.40 -5.49
N GLY A 31 -3.21 0.58 -4.94
CA GLY A 31 -2.99 -0.86 -4.84
C GLY A 31 -2.72 -1.51 -6.20
N GLU A 32 -3.21 -0.93 -7.30
CA GLU A 32 -2.92 -1.37 -8.67
C GLU A 32 -1.49 -1.12 -9.10
N ASP A 33 -0.80 -0.16 -8.49
CA ASP A 33 0.60 0.12 -8.78
C ASP A 33 1.53 -0.90 -8.14
N ILE A 34 1.02 -1.75 -7.24
CA ILE A 34 1.80 -2.80 -6.59
C ILE A 34 2.13 -3.89 -7.62
N GLU A 35 3.44 -4.11 -7.80
CA GLU A 35 3.95 -5.25 -8.56
C GLU A 35 4.15 -6.46 -7.64
N GLU A 36 4.79 -6.25 -6.49
CA GLU A 36 5.05 -7.31 -5.52
C GLU A 36 5.03 -6.77 -4.07
N ILE A 37 4.45 -7.55 -3.16
CA ILE A 37 4.56 -7.29 -1.71
C ILE A 37 5.60 -8.25 -1.13
N GLY A 38 6.81 -7.74 -0.92
CA GLY A 38 7.90 -8.47 -0.28
C GLY A 38 7.80 -8.48 1.26
N HIS A 39 8.80 -9.09 1.90
CA HIS A 39 8.83 -9.24 3.36
C HIS A 39 9.10 -7.93 4.14
N LYS A 40 9.76 -6.94 3.52
CA LYS A 40 10.09 -5.64 4.15
C LYS A 40 9.68 -4.43 3.31
N PHE A 41 9.39 -4.66 2.03
CA PHE A 41 9.17 -3.63 1.02
C PHE A 41 7.97 -3.98 0.16
N VAL A 42 7.30 -2.95 -0.34
CA VAL A 42 6.31 -3.03 -1.40
C VAL A 42 6.99 -2.49 -2.66
N TYR A 43 7.04 -3.32 -3.70
CA TYR A 43 7.59 -2.96 -5.00
C TYR A 43 6.47 -2.49 -5.90
N LEU A 44 6.62 -1.29 -6.46
CA LEU A 44 5.67 -0.72 -7.41
C LEU A 44 6.12 -0.98 -8.83
N LYS A 45 5.17 -1.05 -9.76
CA LYS A 45 5.39 -1.17 -11.21
C LYS A 45 6.24 -0.03 -11.79
N SER A 46 6.32 1.11 -11.09
CA SER A 46 7.20 2.22 -11.43
C SER A 46 8.69 1.95 -11.14
N GLY A 47 9.01 0.83 -10.48
CA GLY A 47 10.35 0.49 -9.99
C GLY A 47 10.65 1.05 -8.60
N ALA A 48 9.72 1.77 -7.98
CA ALA A 48 9.88 2.28 -6.62
C ALA A 48 9.73 1.15 -5.57
N ALA A 49 10.57 1.19 -4.53
CA ALA A 49 10.51 0.24 -3.41
C ALA A 49 10.15 0.99 -2.11
N ILE A 50 8.95 0.77 -1.60
CA ILE A 50 8.42 1.43 -0.41
C ILE A 50 8.63 0.55 0.82
N PRO A 51 9.41 0.97 1.83
CA PRO A 51 9.55 0.20 3.06
C PRO A 51 8.23 0.11 3.82
N GLN A 52 7.82 -1.10 4.22
CA GLN A 52 6.52 -1.32 4.87
C GLN A 52 6.35 -0.54 6.19
N HIS A 53 7.43 -0.36 6.96
CA HIS A 53 7.40 0.42 8.20
C HIS A 53 7.13 1.91 7.99
N ARG A 54 7.11 2.39 6.74
CA ARG A 54 6.78 3.77 6.38
C ARG A 54 5.35 3.94 5.91
N ILE A 55 4.61 2.85 5.73
CA ILE A 55 3.18 2.92 5.48
C ILE A 55 2.52 3.42 6.76
N VAL A 56 1.73 4.49 6.62
CA VAL A 56 1.08 5.17 7.75
C VAL A 56 -0.43 5.04 7.71
N GLU A 57 -1.00 4.78 6.53
CA GLU A 57 -2.45 4.65 6.35
C GLU A 57 -2.76 3.79 5.13
N ILE A 58 -3.83 3.02 5.22
CA ILE A 58 -4.41 2.26 4.10
C ILE A 58 -5.88 2.65 4.03
N LYS A 59 -6.30 3.12 2.86
CA LYS A 59 -7.68 3.49 2.56
C LYS A 59 -8.28 2.48 1.59
N TYR A 60 -9.55 2.18 1.77
CA TYR A 60 -10.32 1.35 0.86
C TYR A 60 -11.60 2.07 0.48
N GLY A 61 -11.78 2.38 -0.80
CA GLY A 61 -12.97 3.08 -1.28
C GLY A 61 -13.17 4.48 -0.67
N GLY A 62 -12.08 5.14 -0.27
CA GLY A 62 -12.09 6.47 0.37
C GLY A 62 -12.09 6.45 1.90
N GLU A 63 -12.34 5.31 2.53
CA GLU A 63 -12.36 5.19 3.99
C GLU A 63 -11.04 4.62 4.52
N SER A 64 -10.47 5.22 5.57
CA SER A 64 -9.26 4.67 6.23
C SER A 64 -9.61 3.41 7.01
N ILE A 65 -9.16 2.27 6.50
CA ILE A 65 -9.37 0.95 7.13
C ILE A 65 -8.25 0.59 8.09
N TRP A 66 -7.09 1.24 7.96
CA TRP A 66 -5.96 1.06 8.84
C TRP A 66 -5.13 2.33 8.91
N ARG A 67 -4.65 2.67 10.10
CA ARG A 67 -3.74 3.79 10.31
C ARG A 67 -2.71 3.40 11.37
N ARG A 68 -1.47 3.81 11.15
CA ARG A 68 -0.39 3.68 12.13
C ARG A 68 -0.66 4.63 13.30
N GLN A 69 -0.79 4.08 14.51
CA GLN A 69 -0.86 4.83 15.78
C GLN A 69 0.53 5.22 16.27
#